data_AF-A0A072PJV2-F1
#
_entry.id   AF-A0A072PJV2-F1
#
_cell.length_a   1.000
_cell.length_b   1.000
_cell.length_c   1.000
_cell.angle_alpha   90.00
_cell.angle_beta   90.00
_cell.angle_gamma   90.00
#
_symmetry.space_group_name_H-M   'P 1'
#
loop_
_entity.id
_entity.type
_entity.pdbx_description
1 polymer ?
#
loop_
_entity_poly.entity_id
_entity_poly.type
_entity_poly.pdbx_seq_one_letter_code
_entity_poly.pdbx_strand_id
1 'polypeptide(L)'
;MPDNPQFLGPLLPQHIAETINVSIGPSGENREYLLHLQDALEALSAHSHDEHIADLARRVRALDPPTRPACPSSIGHDLRKINSTEEQEEIEKDT
;
A
#
# COMPACT_ATOMS: atom_id res chain seq x y z
N MET A 1 19.58 6.43 11.30
CA MET A 1 19.04 5.66 10.16
C MET A 1 17.71 5.08 10.62
N PRO A 2 16.68 4.98 9.78
CA PRO A 2 15.40 4.43 10.21
C PRO A 2 15.60 2.98 10.66
N ASP A 3 15.25 2.67 11.91
CA ASP A 3 15.35 1.34 12.55
C ASP A 3 14.25 0.37 12.05
N ASN A 4 13.74 0.56 10.83
CA ASN A 4 12.69 -0.29 10.26
C ASN A 4 13.32 -1.39 9.39
N PRO A 5 13.25 -2.68 9.78
CA PRO A 5 13.82 -3.78 9.01
C PRO A 5 13.15 -3.98 7.64
N GLN A 6 11.97 -3.41 7.41
CA GLN A 6 11.26 -3.48 6.12
C GLN A 6 11.65 -2.36 5.15
N PHE A 7 12.43 -1.37 5.61
CA PHE A 7 12.85 -0.26 4.76
C PHE A 7 13.97 -0.71 3.82
N LEU A 8 13.64 -0.83 2.53
CA LEU A 8 14.57 -1.27 1.49
C LEU A 8 15.54 -0.18 1.01
N GLY A 9 15.41 1.06 1.53
CA GLY A 9 16.19 2.20 1.07
C GLY A 9 15.66 2.82 -0.22
N PRO A 10 16.39 3.81 -0.79
CA PRO A 10 16.04 4.43 -2.06
C PRO A 10 16.20 3.43 -3.21
N LEU A 11 15.12 3.21 -3.96
CA LEU A 11 15.08 2.32 -5.13
C LEU A 11 14.67 3.11 -6.37
N LEU A 12 15.09 2.61 -7.54
CA LEU A 12 14.66 3.19 -8.81
C LEU A 12 13.16 2.95 -9.03
N PRO A 13 12.38 3.94 -9.49
CA PRO A 13 10.93 3.79 -9.70
C PRO A 13 10.55 2.59 -10.57
N GLN A 14 11.39 2.26 -11.55
CA GLN A 14 11.19 1.09 -12.42
C GLN A 14 11.29 -0.23 -11.65
N HIS A 15 12.31 -0.41 -10.80
CA HIS A 15 12.44 -1.62 -9.98
C HIS A 15 11.30 -1.74 -8.95
N ILE A 16 10.84 -0.61 -8.41
CA ILE A 16 9.68 -0.58 -7.51
C ILE A 16 8.45 -1.08 -8.27
N ALA A 17 8.18 -0.56 -9.47
CA ALA A 17 7.03 -0.97 -10.29
C ALA A 17 7.08 -2.47 -10.64
N GLU A 18 8.24 -3.00 -11.01
CA GLU A 18 8.42 -4.43 -11.27
C GLU A 18 8.15 -5.28 -10.04
N THR A 19 8.68 -4.87 -8.88
CA THR A 19 8.47 -5.54 -7.60
C THR A 19 6.98 -5.54 -7.22
N ILE A 20 6.31 -4.39 -7.34
CA ILE A 20 4.87 -4.26 -7.09
C ILE A 20 4.08 -5.19 -8.02
N ASN A 21 4.43 -5.25 -9.30
CA ASN A 21 3.71 -6.05 -10.28
C ASN A 21 3.77 -7.56 -9.97
N VAL A 22 4.91 -8.07 -9.48
CA VAL A 22 5.07 -9.52 -9.19
C VAL A 22 4.70 -9.92 -7.76
N SER A 23 4.55 -8.95 -6.84
CA SER A 23 4.33 -9.23 -5.42
C SER A 23 2.87 -9.58 -5.11
N ILE A 24 2.67 -10.73 -4.46
CA ILE A 24 1.35 -11.20 -4.01
C ILE A 24 1.46 -11.57 -2.53
N GLY A 25 0.64 -10.92 -1.70
CA GLY A 25 0.56 -11.17 -0.26
C GLY A 25 -0.76 -11.87 0.13
N PRO A 26 -0.97 -12.14 1.44
CA PRO A 26 -2.23 -12.71 1.93
C PRO A 26 -3.44 -11.80 1.67
N SER A 27 -3.21 -10.49 1.52
CA SER A 27 -4.24 -9.50 1.19
C SER A 27 -4.55 -9.39 -0.30
N GLY A 28 -3.81 -10.12 -1.16
CA GLY A 28 -3.94 -10.05 -2.61
C GLY A 28 -2.72 -9.45 -3.31
N GLU A 29 -2.93 -8.98 -4.54
CA GLU A 29 -1.90 -8.44 -5.42
C GLU A 29 -1.49 -7.03 -4.99
N ASN A 30 -0.17 -6.77 -4.92
CA ASN A 30 0.34 -5.44 -4.59
C ASN A 30 0.05 -4.42 -5.72
N ARG A 31 -0.02 -4.89 -6.97
CA ARG A 31 -0.51 -4.11 -8.11
C ARG A 31 -1.88 -3.48 -7.84
N GLU A 32 -2.82 -4.28 -7.36
CA GLU A 32 -4.19 -3.82 -7.12
C GLU A 32 -4.25 -2.80 -5.99
N TYR A 33 -3.45 -3.02 -4.93
CA TYR A 33 -3.30 -2.06 -3.85
C TYR A 33 -2.85 -0.67 -4.36
N LEU A 34 -1.83 -0.62 -5.22
CA LEU A 34 -1.33 0.64 -5.77
C LEU A 34 -2.39 1.36 -6.63
N LEU A 35 -3.13 0.61 -7.45
CA LEU A 35 -4.17 1.17 -8.31
C LEU A 35 -5.33 1.75 -7.50
N HIS A 36 -5.82 1.03 -6.49
CA HIS A 36 -6.84 1.54 -5.59
C HIS A 36 -6.37 2.76 -4.80
N LEU A 37 -5.09 2.81 -4.40
CA LEU A 37 -4.53 3.98 -3.74
C LEU A 37 -4.55 5.20 -4.67
N GLN A 38 -4.14 5.05 -5.93
CA GLN A 38 -4.22 6.12 -6.92
C GLN A 38 -5.67 6.64 -7.04
N ASP A 39 -6.62 5.74 -7.26
CA ASP A 39 -8.03 6.10 -7.45
C ASP A 39 -8.61 6.80 -6.21
N ALA A 40 -8.25 6.34 -5.00
CA ALA A 40 -8.67 6.97 -3.75
C ALA A 40 -8.09 8.38 -3.58
N LEU A 41 -6.84 8.61 -3.98
CA LEU A 41 -6.22 9.94 -3.94
C LEU A 41 -6.87 10.90 -4.94
N GLU A 42 -7.15 10.44 -6.16
CA GLU A 42 -7.85 11.21 -7.19
C GLU A 42 -9.30 11.55 -6.78
N ALA A 43 -9.98 10.62 -6.12
CA ALA A 43 -11.34 10.81 -5.61
C ALA A 43 -11.41 11.76 -4.41
N LEU A 44 -10.34 11.88 -3.62
CA LEU A 44 -10.32 12.72 -2.42
C LEU A 44 -10.33 14.22 -2.78
N SER A 45 -9.38 14.66 -3.62
CA SER A 45 -9.37 16.02 -4.17
C SER A 45 -8.33 16.17 -5.29
N ALA A 46 -8.49 17.18 -6.14
CA ALA A 46 -7.49 17.51 -7.17
C ALA A 46 -6.11 17.91 -6.58
N HIS A 47 -6.06 18.34 -5.32
CA HIS A 47 -4.82 18.69 -4.62
C HIS A 47 -4.17 17.50 -3.92
N SER A 48 -4.88 16.37 -3.80
CA SER A 48 -4.40 15.13 -3.19
C SER A 48 -3.63 14.24 -4.17
N HIS A 49 -3.43 14.71 -5.41
CA HIS A 49 -2.67 14.00 -6.42
C HIS A 49 -1.20 13.83 -5.99
N ASP A 50 -0.73 12.59 -5.97
CA ASP A 50 0.67 12.24 -5.71
C ASP A 50 1.38 11.82 -7.03
N GLU A 51 2.39 12.59 -7.44
CA GLU A 51 3.15 12.33 -8.67
C GLU A 51 3.91 11.00 -8.63
N HIS A 52 4.44 10.61 -7.47
CA HIS A 52 5.16 9.35 -7.33
C HIS A 52 4.23 8.15 -7.47
N ILE A 53 3.05 8.21 -6.84
CA ILE A 53 2.03 7.16 -6.97
C ILE A 53 1.53 7.07 -8.42
N ALA A 54 1.27 8.21 -9.06
CA ALA A 54 0.85 8.24 -10.46
C ALA A 54 1.93 7.69 -11.42
N ASP A 55 3.22 7.99 -11.19
CA ASP A 55 4.33 7.44 -11.98
C ASP A 55 4.43 5.91 -11.82
N LEU A 56 4.35 5.42 -10.58
CA LEU A 56 4.38 3.99 -10.29
C LEU A 56 3.18 3.28 -10.92
N ALA A 57 1.97 3.82 -10.78
CA ALA A 57 0.77 3.23 -11.34
C ALA A 57 0.83 3.17 -12.88
N ARG A 58 1.34 4.23 -13.53
CA ARG A 58 1.59 4.24 -14.98
C ARG A 58 2.57 3.15 -15.40
N ARG A 59 3.69 3.00 -14.68
CA ARG A 59 4.69 1.96 -14.97
C ARG A 59 4.11 0.56 -14.80
N VAL A 60 3.39 0.31 -13.69
CA VAL A 60 2.75 -0.99 -13.43
C VAL A 60 1.70 -1.31 -14.48
N ARG A 61 0.90 -0.33 -14.93
CA ARG A 61 -0.07 -0.51 -16.02
C ARG A 61 0.59 -0.86 -17.36
N ALA A 62 1.81 -0.38 -17.61
CA ALA A 62 2.59 -0.70 -18.80
C ALA A 62 3.24 -2.10 -18.75
N LEU A 63 3.32 -2.72 -17.57
CA LEU A 63 3.81 -4.08 -17.39
C LEU A 63 2.69 -5.10 -17.60
N ASP A 64 3.06 -6.26 -18.12
CA ASP A 64 2.15 -7.41 -18.27
C ASP A 64 1.61 -7.82 -16.89
N PRO A 65 0.31 -8.14 -16.75
CA PRO A 65 -0.24 -8.57 -15.48
C PRO A 65 0.53 -9.78 -14.93
N PRO A 66 0.71 -9.87 -13.59
CA PRO A 66 1.39 -11.01 -13.01
C PRO A 66 0.71 -12.33 -13.42
N THR A 67 1.53 -13.30 -13.79
CA THR A 67 1.07 -14.67 -14.04
C THR A 67 0.40 -15.19 -12.77
N ARG A 68 -0.94 -15.31 -12.78
CA ARG A 68 -1.69 -15.83 -11.63
C ARG A 68 -1.22 -17.24 -11.28
N PRO A 69 -0.66 -17.47 -10.09
CA PRO A 69 -0.68 -18.82 -9.54
C PRO A 69 -2.15 -19.12 -9.23
N ALA A 70 -2.80 -19.94 -10.06
CA ALA A 70 -4.18 -20.35 -9.83
C ALA A 70 -4.26 -21.20 -8.56
N CYS A 71 -4.76 -20.64 -7.44
CA CYS A 71 -5.27 -21.37 -6.27
C CYS A 71 -6.00 -20.43 -5.28
N PRO A 72 -6.94 -20.94 -4.46
CA PRO A 72 -8.35 -20.57 -4.56
C PRO A 72 -8.78 -19.53 -3.52
N SER A 73 -9.78 -18.75 -3.93
CA SER A 73 -10.72 -18.05 -3.05
C SER A 73 -11.21 -18.98 -1.93
N SER A 74 -10.70 -18.81 -0.70
CA SER A 74 -11.33 -19.11 0.60
C SER A 74 -10.26 -19.32 1.69
N ILE A 75 -9.72 -18.24 2.26
CA ILE A 75 -9.19 -18.32 3.63
C ILE A 75 -10.05 -17.38 4.46
N GLY A 76 -10.95 -17.98 5.27
CA GLY A 76 -11.77 -17.26 6.23
C GLY A 76 -10.87 -16.46 7.15
N HIS A 77 -10.95 -15.14 7.03
CA HIS A 77 -10.18 -14.23 7.85
C HIS A 77 -10.81 -14.21 9.24
N ASP A 78 -10.33 -15.07 10.14
CA ASP A 78 -10.52 -14.93 11.59
C ASP A 78 -9.76 -13.66 12.01
N LEU A 79 -10.38 -12.51 11.73
CA LEU A 79 -9.93 -11.20 12.18
C LEU A 79 -10.05 -11.21 13.70
N ARG A 80 -8.95 -11.52 14.40
CA ARG A 80 -8.82 -11.23 15.83
C ARG A 80 -8.98 -9.72 16.00
N LYS A 81 -10.20 -9.35 16.39
CA LYS A 81 -10.61 -7.99 16.70
C LYS A 81 -9.83 -7.54 17.94
N ILE A 82 -8.70 -6.87 17.74
CA ILE A 82 -8.01 -6.16 18.82
C ILE A 82 -8.76 -4.85 19.07
N ASN A 83 -9.74 -4.91 19.95
CA ASN A 83 -10.32 -3.72 20.57
C ASN A 83 -9.35 -3.22 21.66
N SER A 84 -8.53 -2.22 21.33
CA SER A 84 -7.91 -1.36 22.34
C SER A 84 -7.45 -0.06 21.69
N THR A 85 -8.24 0.99 21.85
CA THR A 85 -7.77 2.38 21.80
C THR A 85 -8.13 2.96 23.16
N GLU A 86 -7.17 2.95 24.08
CA GLU A 86 -7.25 3.77 25.29
C GLU A 86 -6.85 5.17 24.87
N GLU A 87 -7.81 6.07 24.91
CA GLU A 87 -7.67 7.50 24.61
C GLU A 87 -6.77 8.13 25.70
N GLN A 88 -5.59 8.62 25.32
CA GLN A 88 -4.75 9.39 26.24
C GLN A 88 -5.12 10.87 26.11
N GLU A 89 -5.79 11.38 27.13
CA GLU A 89 -6.12 12.78 27.34
C GLU A 89 -4.82 13.60 27.52
N GLU A 90 -4.55 14.53 26.59
CA GLU A 90 -3.48 15.50 26.72
C GLU A 90 -3.99 16.64 27.63
N ILE A 91 -3.58 16.64 28.90
CA ILE A 91 -3.84 17.80 29.77
C ILE A 91 -2.88 18.94 29.39
N GLU A 92 -3.42 19.98 28.76
CA GLU A 92 -2.75 21.27 28.60
C GLU A 92 -2.29 21.76 29.98
N LYS A 93 -0.97 21.88 30.16
CA LYS A 93 -0.37 22.40 31.39
C LYS A 93 -0.11 23.88 31.20
N ASP A 94 -1.15 24.68 31.43
CA ASP A 94 -1.03 26.13 31.60
C ASP A 94 -0.73 26.46 33.08
N THR A 95 0.10 27.49 33.29
CA THR A 95 0.64 28.06 34.54
C THR A 95 1.98 27.55 35.06
#